data_AF-A0A669CT91-F1
#
_entry.id   AF-A0A669CT91-F1
#
_cell.length_a   1.000
_cell.length_b   1.000
_cell.length_c   1.000
_cell.angle_alpha   90.00
_cell.angle_beta   90.00
_cell.angle_gamma   90.00
#
_symmetry.space_group_name_H-M   'P 1'
#
loop_
_entity.id
_entity.type
_entity.pdbx_description
1 polymer ?
#
loop_
_entity_poly.entity_id
_entity_poly.type
_entity_poly.pdbx_seq_one_letter_code
_entity_poly.pdbx_strand_id
1 'polypeptide(L)'
;QIKSGSPSDVLPPYFFKEVWGTIGPYIQRLINSSLTLGHVPVIFKQAVVQPLLKRPGLDASLLSNFRPISKLPFVSKILEKEVCSQLQTFSESQNIFEVFQSGFKALHSTETALLRVFNDILLTADSGKSVLLVLLDLTAAFDTVDHNILIYRLEHHVGIRGTALEWFKSYLSDRSFSVSLGKFHSSSAPLPCGVPQGSILGPLLFSIYLLPLGHIIKKHKVSFHCYADDCQIYLPLKHNDLNPLRPILESLKDIRAWLALNFLNFNEKKTEVIIFGQSGPGVPPSDLGPLTSCVKSIVTNLGVKFDTALKMDKQVNTVVRKSFFQLRQLSKVKPFISICDLERVLHAFVTTRLDYCNGLYIGIDQASLSRLQMVQNAAARLLTGTRKREHITPVLASLHWLPVHFRIHFKIVLLAFKVLNGLAPSYLSGLLHRYTPQRSLRSSDQSLLAVPMSRLKHRGDRAFTVVAPKLWNKLPLHIRLAPTLEMFKSLLKT
;
A
#
# COMPACT_ATOMS: atom_id res chain seq x y z
N GLN A 1 13.42 -15.60 -0.05
CA GLN A 1 12.83 -14.85 -1.20
C GLN A 1 13.88 -14.02 -1.96
N ILE A 2 15.16 -14.42 -2.02
CA ILE A 2 16.13 -13.72 -2.88
C ILE A 2 15.97 -14.31 -4.29
N LYS A 3 15.27 -13.59 -5.18
CA LYS A 3 15.00 -14.01 -6.57
C LYS A 3 15.92 -13.35 -7.60
N SER A 4 16.71 -12.34 -7.22
CA SER A 4 17.61 -11.63 -8.12
C SER A 4 18.94 -11.31 -7.45
N GLY A 5 20.04 -11.80 -8.03
CA GLY A 5 21.40 -11.41 -7.67
C GLY A 5 21.80 -10.07 -8.29
N SER A 6 22.98 -9.60 -7.91
CA SER A 6 23.77 -8.60 -8.62
C SER A 6 24.46 -9.23 -9.84
N PRO A 7 24.67 -8.49 -10.94
CA PRO A 7 25.60 -8.89 -12.00
C PRO A 7 27.02 -9.18 -11.49
N SER A 8 27.39 -8.65 -10.32
CA SER A 8 28.69 -8.88 -9.67
C SER A 8 28.73 -10.12 -8.77
N ASP A 9 27.62 -10.86 -8.63
CA ASP A 9 27.62 -12.09 -7.84
C ASP A 9 28.36 -13.21 -8.60
N VAL A 10 29.28 -13.89 -7.91
CA VAL A 10 30.07 -15.00 -8.47
C VAL A 10 29.19 -16.19 -8.86
N LEU A 11 28.11 -16.41 -8.10
CA LEU A 11 27.20 -17.54 -8.27
C LEU A 11 25.75 -17.06 -8.36
N PRO A 12 24.92 -17.73 -9.16
CA PRO A 12 23.50 -17.40 -9.23
C PRO A 12 22.78 -17.82 -7.93
N PRO A 13 21.72 -17.10 -7.50
CA PRO A 13 21.03 -17.39 -6.25
C PRO A 13 20.35 -18.76 -6.16
N TYR A 14 20.08 -19.45 -7.29
CA TYR A 14 19.51 -20.79 -7.27
C TYR A 14 20.56 -21.82 -6.83
N PHE A 15 21.74 -21.80 -7.45
CA PHE A 15 22.84 -22.70 -7.13
C PHE A 15 23.29 -22.53 -5.69
N PHE A 16 23.34 -21.28 -5.21
CA PHE A 16 23.66 -20.98 -3.82
C PHE A 16 22.75 -21.68 -2.80
N LYS A 17 21.48 -21.94 -3.14
CA LYS A 17 20.55 -22.68 -2.27
C LYS A 17 20.83 -24.18 -2.27
N GLU A 18 21.21 -24.73 -3.42
CA GLU A 18 21.51 -26.16 -3.55
C GLU A 18 22.74 -26.54 -2.73
N VAL A 19 23.75 -25.66 -2.70
CA VAL A 19 24.99 -25.89 -1.93
C VAL A 19 24.94 -25.33 -0.50
N TRP A 20 23.78 -24.87 -0.02
CA TRP A 20 23.65 -24.19 1.29
C TRP A 20 24.11 -25.06 2.46
N GLY A 21 23.92 -26.38 2.40
CA GLY A 21 24.39 -27.29 3.44
C GLY A 21 25.89 -27.21 3.71
N THR A 22 26.68 -26.92 2.67
CA THR A 22 28.15 -26.82 2.77
C THR A 22 28.60 -25.40 3.14
N ILE A 23 28.02 -24.38 2.52
CA ILE A 23 28.49 -22.99 2.66
C ILE A 23 27.78 -22.20 3.77
N GLY A 24 26.60 -22.66 4.19
CA GLY A 24 25.75 -21.99 5.18
C GLY A 24 26.47 -21.62 6.48
N PRO A 25 27.25 -22.52 7.10
CA PRO A 25 28.00 -22.21 8.32
C PRO A 25 28.98 -21.03 8.18
N TYR A 26 29.63 -20.90 7.01
CA TYR A 26 30.57 -19.81 6.74
C TYR A 26 29.84 -18.48 6.56
N ILE A 27 28.70 -18.50 5.87
CA ILE A 27 27.85 -17.31 5.67
C ILE A 27 27.26 -16.86 6.99
N GLN A 28 26.81 -17.79 7.83
CA GLN A 28 26.34 -17.49 9.17
C GLN A 28 27.45 -16.86 10.02
N ARG A 29 28.66 -17.41 9.98
CA ARG A 29 29.83 -16.83 10.68
C ARG A 29 30.12 -15.42 10.20
N LEU A 30 30.11 -15.19 8.88
CA LEU A 30 30.33 -13.87 8.28
C LEU A 30 29.29 -12.84 8.76
N ILE A 31 28.01 -13.22 8.77
CA ILE A 31 26.91 -12.37 9.26
C ILE A 31 27.11 -12.06 10.75
N ASN A 32 27.33 -13.07 11.58
CA ASN A 32 27.52 -12.90 13.01
C ASN A 32 28.74 -12.03 13.34
N SER A 33 29.85 -12.22 12.61
CA SER A 33 31.03 -11.37 12.74
C SER A 33 30.72 -9.91 12.37
N SER A 34 30.00 -9.67 11.28
CA SER A 34 29.57 -8.31 10.90
C SER A 34 28.75 -7.64 11.99
N LEU A 35 27.76 -8.35 12.56
CA LEU A 35 26.89 -7.83 13.61
C LEU A 35 27.63 -7.59 14.93
N THR A 36 28.50 -8.52 15.33
CA THR A 36 29.24 -8.45 16.60
C THR A 36 30.30 -7.35 16.57
N LEU A 37 30.93 -7.13 15.41
CA LEU A 37 31.94 -6.08 15.23
C LEU A 37 31.34 -4.71 14.91
N GLY A 38 30.05 -4.64 14.58
CA GLY A 38 29.41 -3.40 14.16
C GLY A 38 29.92 -2.88 12.81
N HIS A 39 30.31 -3.78 11.89
CA HIS A 39 30.94 -3.39 10.63
C HIS A 39 30.40 -4.18 9.43
N VAL A 40 30.09 -3.48 8.34
CA VAL A 40 29.61 -4.05 7.08
C VAL A 40 30.79 -4.29 6.13
N PRO A 41 30.99 -5.52 5.62
CA PRO A 41 32.06 -5.81 4.67
C PRO A 41 32.04 -4.89 3.44
N VAL A 42 33.21 -4.40 3.03
CA VAL A 42 33.35 -3.45 1.90
C VAL A 42 32.71 -3.99 0.61
N ILE A 43 32.86 -5.28 0.33
CA ILE A 43 32.27 -5.93 -0.85
C ILE A 43 30.73 -5.87 -0.88
N PHE A 44 30.07 -5.67 0.28
CA PHE A 44 28.62 -5.51 0.39
C PHE A 44 28.14 -4.08 0.18
N LYS A 45 29.06 -3.11 0.14
CA LYS A 45 28.78 -1.68 -0.02
C LYS A 45 28.73 -1.23 -1.48
N GLN A 46 29.12 -2.09 -2.42
CA GLN A 46 29.04 -1.83 -3.87
C GLN A 46 27.66 -2.23 -4.44
N ALA A 47 27.02 -1.32 -5.17
CA ALA A 47 25.78 -1.59 -5.91
C ALA A 47 25.98 -1.50 -7.43
N VAL A 48 25.27 -2.34 -8.19
CA VAL A 48 25.13 -2.16 -9.64
C VAL A 48 23.76 -1.57 -9.92
N VAL A 49 23.71 -0.30 -10.33
CA VAL A 49 22.49 0.40 -10.70
C VAL A 49 22.09 -0.01 -12.12
N GLN A 50 20.88 -0.54 -12.25
CA GLN A 50 20.28 -0.86 -13.53
C GLN A 50 19.08 0.07 -13.77
N PRO A 51 19.21 1.08 -14.65
CA PRO A 51 18.11 2.00 -14.94
C PRO A 51 16.93 1.25 -15.57
N LEU A 52 15.74 1.41 -14.99
CA LEU A 52 14.49 0.85 -15.53
C LEU A 52 13.53 1.97 -15.88
N LEU A 53 12.98 1.93 -17.09
CA LEU A 53 11.98 2.90 -17.53
C LEU A 53 10.70 2.79 -16.67
N LYS A 54 10.24 3.90 -16.10
CA LYS A 54 9.10 3.96 -15.17
C LYS A 54 7.81 3.38 -15.77
N ARG A 55 7.59 3.61 -17.07
CA ARG A 55 6.45 3.11 -17.83
C ARG A 55 6.88 2.79 -19.26
N PRO A 56 6.33 1.75 -19.90
CA PRO A 56 6.56 1.48 -21.32
C PRO A 56 6.12 2.67 -22.19
N GLY A 57 6.92 3.01 -23.20
CA GLY A 57 6.61 4.09 -24.15
C GLY A 57 6.89 5.51 -23.65
N LEU A 58 7.51 5.68 -22.47
CA LEU A 58 8.08 6.99 -22.10
C LEU A 58 9.33 7.27 -22.94
N ASP A 59 9.60 8.57 -23.13
CA ASP A 59 10.79 9.04 -23.81
C ASP A 59 12.05 8.59 -23.05
N ALA A 60 12.88 7.79 -23.72
CA ALA A 60 14.12 7.24 -23.19
C ALA A 60 15.28 8.24 -23.19
N SER A 61 15.14 9.41 -23.83
CA SER A 61 16.13 10.50 -23.76
C SER A 61 16.06 11.27 -22.43
N LEU A 62 14.90 11.26 -21.76
CA LEU A 62 14.69 11.94 -20.49
C LEU A 62 15.09 11.04 -19.31
N LEU A 63 16.21 11.35 -18.66
CA LEU A 63 16.72 10.59 -17.51
C LEU A 63 15.71 10.49 -16.35
N SER A 64 14.87 11.51 -16.16
CA SER A 64 13.80 11.52 -15.14
C SER A 64 12.75 10.43 -15.33
N ASN A 65 12.69 9.80 -16.51
CA ASN A 65 11.80 8.67 -16.80
C ASN A 65 12.35 7.33 -16.30
N PHE A 66 13.60 7.27 -15.84
CA PHE A 66 14.20 6.04 -15.29
C PHE A 66 14.09 5.96 -13.77
N ARG A 67 14.11 4.73 -13.25
CA ARG A 67 14.35 4.42 -11.84
C ARG A 67 15.73 3.77 -11.71
N PRO A 68 16.61 4.29 -10.84
CA PRO A 68 17.93 3.72 -10.62
C PRO A 68 17.84 2.51 -9.67
N ILE A 69 17.46 1.33 -10.17
CA ILE A 69 17.33 0.14 -9.32
C ILE A 69 18.71 -0.41 -8.98
N SER A 70 19.05 -0.38 -7.69
CA SER A 70 20.29 -0.90 -7.12
C SER A 70 20.22 -2.43 -6.98
N LYS A 71 21.09 -3.13 -7.72
CA LYS A 71 21.33 -4.56 -7.56
C LYS A 71 22.48 -4.76 -6.59
N LEU A 72 22.14 -5.08 -5.35
CA LEU A 72 23.11 -5.42 -4.31
C LEU A 72 23.48 -6.91 -4.35
N PRO A 73 24.71 -7.27 -3.93
CA PRO A 73 25.14 -8.66 -3.78
C PRO A 73 24.15 -9.47 -2.96
N PHE A 74 23.88 -10.72 -3.35
CA PHE A 74 22.84 -11.49 -2.68
C PHE A 74 23.19 -11.78 -1.21
N VAL A 75 24.48 -11.97 -0.85
CA VAL A 75 24.91 -12.20 0.54
C VAL A 75 24.68 -10.95 1.39
N SER A 76 24.94 -9.76 0.82
CA SER A 76 24.61 -8.47 1.45
C SER A 76 23.13 -8.40 1.80
N LYS A 77 22.25 -8.85 0.90
CA LYS A 77 20.80 -8.94 1.17
C LYS A 77 20.45 -9.93 2.29
N ILE A 78 21.21 -11.02 2.48
CA ILE A 78 20.96 -11.93 3.62
C ILE A 78 21.25 -11.20 4.93
N LEU A 79 22.40 -10.50 5.00
CA LEU A 79 22.77 -9.68 6.15
C LEU A 79 21.73 -8.57 6.41
N GLU A 80 21.35 -7.81 5.39
CA GLU A 80 20.32 -6.77 5.52
C GLU A 80 18.98 -7.34 6.01
N LYS A 81 18.61 -8.55 5.57
CA LYS A 81 17.36 -9.18 6.00
C LYS A 81 17.38 -9.51 7.50
N GLU A 82 18.50 -9.99 8.01
CA GLU A 82 18.67 -10.29 9.44
C GLU A 82 18.53 -9.01 10.27
N VAL A 83 19.28 -7.96 9.91
CA VAL A 83 19.19 -6.65 10.58
C VAL A 83 17.79 -6.06 10.47
N CYS A 84 17.14 -6.16 9.30
CA CYS A 84 15.79 -5.67 9.08
C CYS A 84 14.79 -6.38 10.00
N SER A 85 14.91 -7.71 10.14
CA SER A 85 14.06 -8.49 11.04
C SER A 85 14.24 -8.05 12.49
N GLN A 86 15.49 -7.95 12.97
CA GLN A 86 15.77 -7.53 14.35
C GLN A 86 15.28 -6.10 14.63
N LEU A 87 15.55 -5.17 13.71
CA LEU A 87 15.11 -3.78 13.84
C LEU A 87 13.58 -3.64 13.80
N GLN A 88 12.89 -4.42 12.95
CA GLN A 88 11.42 -4.44 12.92
C GLN A 88 10.86 -4.96 14.25
N THR A 89 11.32 -6.11 14.74
CA THR A 89 10.86 -6.67 16.01
C THR A 89 11.08 -5.70 17.17
N PHE A 90 12.26 -5.09 17.25
CA PHE A 90 12.55 -4.06 18.26
C PHE A 90 11.59 -2.87 18.14
N SER A 91 11.45 -2.31 16.93
CA SER A 91 10.63 -1.11 16.70
C SER A 91 9.14 -1.34 16.96
N GLU A 92 8.64 -2.53 16.66
CA GLU A 92 7.27 -2.95 16.98
C GLU A 92 7.07 -3.07 18.50
N SER A 93 8.01 -3.72 19.21
CA SER A 93 7.94 -3.88 20.66
C SER A 93 7.95 -2.55 21.43
N GLN A 94 8.63 -1.53 20.88
CA GLN A 94 8.74 -0.20 21.47
C GLN A 94 7.71 0.80 20.91
N ASN A 95 6.78 0.35 20.05
CA ASN A 95 5.77 1.21 19.40
C ASN A 95 6.33 2.45 18.69
N ILE A 96 7.49 2.31 18.03
CA ILE A 96 8.22 3.44 17.43
C ILE A 96 7.57 3.94 16.14
N PHE A 97 6.95 3.04 15.37
CA PHE A 97 6.44 3.38 14.04
C PHE A 97 5.20 4.28 14.08
N GLU A 98 5.14 5.24 13.15
CA GLU A 98 3.92 6.03 12.94
C GLU A 98 2.74 5.11 12.56
N VAL A 99 1.63 5.33 13.26
CA VAL A 99 0.38 4.57 13.13
C VAL A 99 -0.19 4.76 11.72
N PHE A 100 -0.19 5.99 11.21
CA PHE A 100 -0.73 6.33 9.90
C PHE A 100 0.30 6.25 8.76
N GLN A 101 1.32 5.40 8.89
CA GLN A 101 2.23 5.01 7.82
C GLN A 101 1.99 3.52 7.52
N SER A 102 1.61 3.20 6.27
CA SER A 102 1.29 1.82 5.84
C SER A 102 2.31 1.23 4.87
N GLY A 103 3.22 2.05 4.34
CA GLY A 103 4.25 1.56 3.42
C GLY A 103 5.18 0.57 4.10
N PHE A 104 5.49 -0.53 3.41
CA PHE A 104 6.50 -1.53 3.82
C PHE A 104 6.30 -2.19 5.20
N LYS A 105 5.09 -2.13 5.77
CA LYS A 105 4.77 -2.75 7.06
C LYS A 105 3.97 -4.04 6.89
N ALA A 106 4.25 -5.03 7.73
CA ALA A 106 3.45 -6.24 7.82
C ALA A 106 2.00 -5.90 8.18
N LEU A 107 1.05 -6.71 7.71
CA LEU A 107 -0.40 -6.53 7.92
C LEU A 107 -1.02 -5.26 7.28
N HIS A 108 -0.22 -4.36 6.74
CA HIS A 108 -0.67 -3.16 6.04
C HIS A 108 -0.70 -3.40 4.52
N SER A 109 -1.57 -2.67 3.83
CA SER A 109 -1.68 -2.69 2.38
C SER A 109 -2.27 -1.37 1.87
N THR A 110 -2.17 -1.13 0.56
CA THR A 110 -2.85 -0.01 -0.09
C THR A 110 -4.36 -0.04 0.20
N GLU A 111 -4.98 -1.22 0.18
CA GLU A 111 -6.40 -1.40 0.51
C GLU A 111 -6.71 -0.99 1.96
N THR A 112 -5.91 -1.38 2.94
CA THR A 112 -6.14 -0.96 4.34
C THR A 112 -5.99 0.55 4.55
N ALA A 113 -4.99 1.17 3.90
CA ALA A 113 -4.75 2.61 3.97
C ALA A 113 -5.91 3.39 3.32
N LEU A 114 -6.29 2.99 2.11
CA LEU A 114 -7.41 3.61 1.41
C LEU A 114 -8.73 3.40 2.15
N LEU A 115 -8.98 2.25 2.78
CA LEU A 115 -10.20 2.04 3.58
C LEU A 115 -10.28 3.01 4.75
N ARG A 116 -9.17 3.31 5.43
CA ARG A 116 -9.11 4.30 6.52
C ARG A 116 -9.47 5.70 6.02
N VAL A 117 -8.80 6.15 4.96
CA VAL A 117 -9.03 7.49 4.37
C VAL A 117 -10.43 7.61 3.79
N PHE A 118 -10.86 6.60 3.04
CA PHE A 118 -12.17 6.58 2.38
C PHE A 118 -13.32 6.50 3.38
N ASN A 119 -13.14 5.78 4.51
CA ASN A 119 -14.09 5.78 5.61
C ASN A 119 -14.38 7.19 6.11
N ASP A 120 -13.33 7.98 6.39
CA ASP A 120 -13.49 9.33 6.95
C ASP A 120 -14.10 10.30 5.95
N ILE A 121 -13.70 10.19 4.68
CA ILE A 121 -14.29 10.97 3.59
C ILE A 121 -15.79 10.66 3.45
N LEU A 122 -16.16 9.38 3.47
CA LEU A 122 -17.56 8.96 3.35
C LEU A 122 -18.41 9.43 4.53
N LEU A 123 -17.93 9.30 5.76
CA LEU A 123 -18.66 9.76 6.96
C LEU A 123 -18.78 11.29 6.99
N THR A 124 -17.74 12.01 6.57
CA THR A 124 -17.78 13.47 6.47
C THR A 124 -18.84 13.90 5.45
N ALA A 125 -18.83 13.29 4.26
CA ALA A 125 -19.84 13.55 3.23
C ALA A 125 -21.26 13.14 3.68
N ASP A 126 -21.39 12.05 4.45
CA ASP A 126 -22.66 11.61 5.03
C ASP A 126 -23.25 12.63 6.02
N SER A 127 -22.39 13.33 6.75
CA SER A 127 -22.79 14.42 7.66
C SER A 127 -23.20 15.71 6.95
N GLY A 128 -23.14 15.76 5.61
CA GLY A 128 -23.44 16.93 4.79
C GLY A 128 -22.28 17.93 4.66
N LYS A 129 -21.08 17.56 5.09
CA LYS A 129 -19.89 18.42 5.02
C LYS A 129 -19.01 18.07 3.82
N SER A 130 -18.30 19.06 3.30
CA SER A 130 -17.26 18.84 2.31
C SER A 130 -15.95 18.42 2.96
N VAL A 131 -15.08 17.75 2.21
CA VAL A 131 -13.75 17.34 2.66
C VAL A 131 -12.74 17.58 1.55
N LEU A 132 -11.65 18.24 1.92
CA LEU A 132 -10.49 18.47 1.06
C LEU A 132 -9.51 17.32 1.26
N LEU A 133 -9.01 16.74 0.17
CA LEU A 133 -7.92 15.76 0.16
C LEU A 133 -6.78 16.30 -0.71
N VAL A 134 -5.59 16.35 -0.14
CA VAL A 134 -4.34 16.73 -0.80
C VAL A 134 -3.45 15.49 -0.88
N LEU A 135 -3.06 15.12 -2.09
CA LEU A 135 -2.13 14.03 -2.38
C LEU A 135 -0.76 14.64 -2.68
N LEU A 136 0.23 14.27 -1.88
CA LEU A 136 1.60 14.75 -1.95
C LEU A 136 2.53 13.60 -2.35
N ASP A 137 3.46 13.89 -3.25
CA ASP A 137 4.52 12.97 -3.70
C ASP A 137 5.87 13.63 -3.44
N LEU A 138 6.88 12.85 -3.07
CA LEU A 138 8.24 13.34 -2.84
C LEU A 138 9.10 13.13 -4.09
N THR A 139 9.97 14.10 -4.38
CA THR A 139 10.92 13.99 -5.48
C THR A 139 12.14 13.17 -5.05
N ALA A 140 12.40 12.05 -5.75
CA ALA A 140 13.59 11.22 -5.56
C ALA A 140 13.83 10.79 -4.10
N ALA A 141 12.75 10.46 -3.37
CA ALA A 141 12.76 10.39 -1.91
C ALA A 141 13.81 9.46 -1.30
N PHE A 142 14.05 8.29 -1.90
CA PHE A 142 15.07 7.34 -1.43
C PHE A 142 16.49 7.82 -1.72
N ASP A 143 16.68 8.58 -2.81
CA ASP A 143 17.98 8.98 -3.31
C ASP A 143 18.52 10.22 -2.56
N THR A 144 17.65 10.97 -1.86
CA THR A 144 18.02 12.21 -1.18
C THR A 144 18.10 12.10 0.35
N VAL A 145 18.00 10.88 0.90
CA VAL A 145 18.12 10.65 2.35
C VAL A 145 19.53 11.02 2.82
N ASP A 146 19.64 12.00 3.71
CA ASP A 146 20.92 12.34 4.33
C ASP A 146 21.32 11.30 5.38
N HIS A 147 22.57 10.83 5.31
CA HIS A 147 23.06 9.76 6.19
C HIS A 147 23.24 10.23 7.63
N ASN A 148 23.68 11.47 7.86
CA ASN A 148 23.89 11.98 9.21
C ASN A 148 22.55 12.17 9.93
N ILE A 149 21.55 12.73 9.25
CA ILE A 149 20.19 12.86 9.78
C ILE A 149 19.59 11.48 10.07
N LEU A 150 19.81 10.50 9.19
CA LEU A 150 19.31 9.13 9.41
C LEU A 150 19.96 8.48 10.63
N ILE A 151 21.28 8.59 10.79
CA ILE A 151 22.01 8.08 11.96
C ILE A 151 21.53 8.77 13.24
N TYR A 152 21.39 10.10 13.22
CA TYR A 152 20.85 10.85 14.35
C TYR A 152 19.47 10.33 14.77
N ARG A 153 18.58 10.02 13.81
CA ARG A 153 17.25 9.47 14.11
C ARG A 153 17.32 8.06 14.67
N LEU A 154 18.18 7.21 14.14
CA LEU A 154 18.40 5.87 14.67
C LEU A 154 18.86 5.95 16.14
N GLU A 155 19.75 6.88 16.46
CA GLU A 155 20.25 7.04 17.83
C GLU A 155 19.23 7.68 18.78
N HIS A 156 18.65 8.81 18.40
CA HIS A 156 17.88 9.64 19.33
C HIS A 156 16.37 9.41 19.28
N HIS A 157 15.82 9.00 18.13
CA HIS A 157 14.37 8.77 18.00
C HIS A 157 14.03 7.28 18.16
N VAL A 158 14.86 6.40 17.60
CA VAL A 158 14.66 4.94 17.69
C VAL A 158 15.35 4.37 18.93
N GLY A 159 16.46 4.97 19.39
CA GLY A 159 17.18 4.52 20.58
C GLY A 159 18.26 3.47 20.31
N ILE A 160 18.71 3.32 19.06
CA ILE A 160 19.78 2.38 18.67
C ILE A 160 21.13 2.93 19.13
N ARG A 161 21.91 2.12 19.86
CA ARG A 161 23.18 2.53 20.47
C ARG A 161 24.28 1.47 20.31
N GLY A 162 25.50 1.85 20.68
CA GLY A 162 26.65 0.94 20.73
C GLY A 162 26.95 0.28 19.38
N THR A 163 27.32 -0.99 19.41
CA THR A 163 27.69 -1.78 18.23
C THR A 163 26.64 -1.76 17.12
N ALA A 164 25.35 -1.77 17.46
CA ALA A 164 24.28 -1.72 16.47
C ALA A 164 24.26 -0.38 15.71
N LEU A 165 24.50 0.74 16.42
CA LEU A 165 24.60 2.06 15.78
C LEU A 165 25.85 2.15 14.90
N GLU A 166 26.99 1.63 15.36
CA GLU A 166 28.21 1.54 14.56
C GLU A 166 27.99 0.69 13.29
N TRP A 167 27.20 -0.38 13.38
CA TRP A 167 26.82 -1.16 12.21
C TRP A 167 26.07 -0.32 11.17
N PHE A 168 25.11 0.51 11.59
CA PHE A 168 24.38 1.40 10.67
C PHE A 168 25.27 2.50 10.10
N LYS A 169 26.18 3.08 10.89
CA LYS A 169 27.18 4.05 10.40
C LYS A 169 28.03 3.39 9.32
N SER A 170 28.55 2.19 9.59
CA SER A 170 29.29 1.40 8.61
C SER A 170 28.45 1.01 7.39
N TYR A 171 27.15 0.74 7.55
CA TYR A 171 26.28 0.35 6.43
C TYR A 171 26.10 1.49 5.42
N LEU A 172 26.03 2.74 5.92
CA LEU A 172 25.80 3.94 5.13
C LEU A 172 27.11 4.58 4.62
N SER A 173 28.21 4.47 5.35
CA SER A 173 29.51 5.04 4.96
C SER A 173 30.17 4.29 3.80
N ASP A 174 30.98 5.02 3.02
CA ASP A 174 31.88 4.47 2.00
C ASP A 174 31.19 3.53 1.00
N ARG A 175 29.93 3.85 0.69
CA ARG A 175 29.17 3.16 -0.33
C ARG A 175 29.53 3.69 -1.70
N SER A 176 29.45 2.81 -2.68
CA SER A 176 29.68 3.15 -4.08
C SER A 176 28.76 2.37 -5.00
N PHE A 177 28.58 2.89 -6.21
CA PHE A 177 27.77 2.28 -7.23
C PHE A 177 28.42 2.40 -8.61
N SER A 178 28.04 1.49 -9.51
CA SER A 178 28.27 1.64 -10.94
C SER A 178 26.96 1.48 -11.69
N VAL A 179 26.84 2.07 -12.88
CA VAL A 179 25.66 1.99 -13.73
C VAL A 179 25.91 0.96 -14.82
N SER A 180 24.95 0.05 -15.02
CA SER A 180 24.97 -0.92 -16.12
C SER A 180 23.73 -0.72 -17.00
N LEU A 181 23.96 -0.50 -18.29
CA LEU A 181 22.93 -0.34 -19.30
C LEU A 181 23.26 -1.16 -20.55
N GLY A 182 22.55 -2.27 -20.74
CA GLY A 182 22.84 -3.20 -21.83
C GLY A 182 24.23 -3.81 -21.69
N LYS A 183 25.12 -3.53 -22.65
CA LYS A 183 26.52 -3.98 -22.63
C LYS A 183 27.48 -2.94 -22.02
N PHE A 184 26.99 -1.77 -21.66
CA PHE A 184 27.81 -0.67 -21.18
C PHE A 184 27.84 -0.63 -19.65
N HIS A 185 29.00 -0.31 -19.10
CA HIS A 185 29.26 -0.20 -17.67
C HIS A 185 30.01 1.10 -17.39
N SER A 186 29.58 1.85 -16.36
CA SER A 186 30.34 3.00 -15.87
C SER A 186 31.46 2.57 -14.93
N SER A 187 32.38 3.50 -14.66
CA SER A 187 33.25 3.42 -13.49
C SER A 187 32.43 3.46 -12.19
N SER A 188 33.07 3.05 -11.09
CA SER A 188 32.51 3.16 -9.75
C SER A 188 32.51 4.63 -9.30
N ALA A 189 31.42 5.05 -8.65
CA ALA A 189 31.27 6.38 -8.06
C ALA A 189 30.79 6.27 -6.61
N PRO A 190 31.18 7.19 -5.72
CA PRO A 190 30.72 7.21 -4.33
C PRO A 190 29.21 7.53 -4.25
N LEU A 191 28.55 7.02 -3.20
CA LEU A 191 27.15 7.28 -2.86
C LEU A 191 27.06 8.03 -1.52
N PRO A 192 27.22 9.37 -1.51
CA PRO A 192 27.31 10.15 -0.29
C PRO A 192 25.96 10.34 0.44
N CYS A 193 24.84 10.07 -0.24
CA CYS A 193 23.50 10.17 0.31
C CYS A 193 22.57 9.14 -0.34
N GLY A 194 21.39 8.99 0.24
CA GLY A 194 20.36 8.08 -0.21
C GLY A 194 20.47 6.69 0.41
N VAL A 195 19.39 5.93 0.31
CA VAL A 195 19.31 4.51 0.63
C VAL A 195 19.06 3.72 -0.66
N PRO A 196 19.79 2.61 -0.93
CA PRO A 196 19.74 1.97 -2.24
C PRO A 196 18.34 1.46 -2.62
N GLN A 197 17.80 1.90 -3.76
CA GLN A 197 16.51 1.44 -4.29
C GLN A 197 16.59 -0.02 -4.72
N GLY A 198 16.16 -0.96 -3.87
CA GLY A 198 16.33 -2.40 -4.08
C GLY A 198 17.10 -3.11 -2.96
N SER A 199 17.58 -2.35 -1.97
CA SER A 199 17.95 -2.87 -0.65
C SER A 199 16.72 -3.36 0.12
N ILE A 200 16.96 -4.25 1.07
CA ILE A 200 15.96 -4.75 2.02
C ILE A 200 15.79 -3.77 3.17
N LEU A 201 16.87 -3.12 3.62
CA LEU A 201 16.82 -2.14 4.70
C LEU A 201 16.32 -0.76 4.27
N GLY A 202 16.56 -0.34 3.02
CA GLY A 202 16.22 1.01 2.55
C GLY A 202 14.79 1.45 2.85
N PRO A 203 13.75 0.63 2.58
CA PRO A 203 12.37 0.99 2.91
C PRO A 203 12.10 1.24 4.40
N LEU A 204 12.72 0.45 5.28
CA LEU A 204 12.61 0.60 6.73
C LEU A 204 13.34 1.86 7.21
N LEU A 205 14.57 2.08 6.73
CA LEU A 205 15.37 3.27 7.03
C LEU A 205 14.68 4.55 6.55
N PHE A 206 14.06 4.53 5.37
CA PHE A 206 13.27 5.65 4.87
C PHE A 206 12.05 5.92 5.75
N SER A 207 11.39 4.87 6.25
CA SER A 207 10.26 5.03 7.19
C SER A 207 10.71 5.65 8.51
N ILE A 208 11.89 5.28 9.02
CA ILE A 208 12.51 5.89 10.21
C ILE A 208 12.84 7.36 9.96
N TYR A 209 13.35 7.67 8.77
CA TYR A 209 13.62 9.04 8.35
C TYR A 209 12.35 9.91 8.43
N LEU A 210 11.19 9.38 8.04
CA LEU A 210 9.94 10.14 8.06
C LEU A 210 9.24 10.21 9.42
N LEU A 211 9.75 9.60 10.50
CA LEU A 211 9.06 9.54 11.80
C LEU A 211 8.54 10.91 12.31
N PRO A 212 9.32 12.01 12.27
CA PRO A 212 8.86 13.30 12.80
C PRO A 212 7.67 13.91 12.02
N LEU A 213 7.49 13.51 10.76
CA LEU A 213 6.48 14.09 9.87
C LEU A 213 5.07 13.97 10.45
N GLY A 214 4.75 12.83 11.08
CA GLY A 214 3.43 12.61 11.66
C GLY A 214 3.11 13.58 12.81
N HIS A 215 4.10 13.92 13.65
CA HIS A 215 3.94 14.89 14.73
C HIS A 215 3.68 16.31 14.18
N ILE A 216 4.41 16.68 13.12
CA ILE A 216 4.25 17.98 12.45
C ILE A 216 2.83 18.13 11.91
N ILE A 217 2.29 17.10 11.25
CA ILE A 217 0.93 17.14 10.72
C ILE A 217 -0.11 17.21 11.85
N LYS A 218 0.06 16.41 12.91
CA LYS A 218 -0.86 16.36 14.07
C LYS A 218 -0.97 17.70 14.79
N LYS A 219 0.09 18.52 14.83
CA LYS A 219 0.10 19.89 15.41
C LYS A 219 -1.04 20.77 14.85
N HIS A 220 -1.35 20.60 13.56
CA HIS A 220 -2.37 21.38 12.86
C HIS A 220 -3.77 20.77 12.91
N LYS A 221 -3.97 19.67 13.65
CA LYS A 221 -5.26 18.96 13.76
C LYS A 221 -5.82 18.51 12.40
N VAL A 222 -4.94 18.19 11.46
CA VAL A 222 -5.30 17.65 10.14
C VAL A 222 -5.07 16.14 10.13
N SER A 223 -5.97 15.41 9.47
CA SER A 223 -5.80 13.97 9.32
C SER A 223 -4.86 13.66 8.16
N PHE A 224 -4.10 12.57 8.29
CA PHE A 224 -3.22 12.13 7.22
C PHE A 224 -3.09 10.62 7.16
N HIS A 225 -2.56 10.13 6.04
CA HIS A 225 -2.16 8.76 5.85
C HIS A 225 -1.01 8.70 4.84
N CYS A 226 0.11 8.09 5.23
CA CYS A 226 1.26 7.87 4.37
C CYS A 226 1.32 6.42 3.88
N TYR A 227 1.82 6.25 2.67
CA TYR A 227 2.22 4.95 2.13
C TYR A 227 3.57 5.12 1.45
N ALA A 228 4.64 4.73 2.15
CA ALA A 228 6.01 5.02 1.72
C ALA A 228 6.21 6.53 1.59
N ASP A 229 6.55 7.02 0.40
CA ASP A 229 6.75 8.42 0.05
C ASP A 229 5.45 9.15 -0.33
N ASP A 230 4.37 8.43 -0.66
CA ASP A 230 3.06 9.02 -0.91
C ASP A 230 2.44 9.48 0.42
N CYS A 231 2.08 10.77 0.53
CA CYS A 231 1.42 11.33 1.70
C CYS A 231 0.05 11.90 1.34
N GLN A 232 -0.98 11.55 2.10
CA GLN A 232 -2.35 11.99 1.89
C GLN A 232 -2.77 12.80 3.10
N ILE A 233 -3.17 14.05 2.90
CA ILE A 233 -3.62 14.94 3.97
C ILE A 233 -5.06 15.33 3.68
N TYR A 234 -5.95 15.20 4.66
CA TYR A 234 -7.37 15.49 4.47
C TYR A 234 -7.99 16.22 5.65
N LEU A 235 -8.90 17.15 5.32
CA LEU A 235 -9.53 18.06 6.27
C LEU A 235 -11.02 18.23 5.92
N PRO A 236 -11.93 17.90 6.87
CA PRO A 236 -13.33 18.30 6.78
C PRO A 236 -13.47 19.83 6.75
N LEU A 237 -14.12 20.36 5.72
CA LEU A 237 -14.41 21.79 5.58
C LEU A 237 -15.68 22.12 6.36
N LYS A 238 -15.60 23.09 7.27
CA LYS A 238 -16.75 23.58 8.04
C LYS A 238 -17.31 24.83 7.36
N HIS A 239 -18.63 24.84 7.10
CA HIS A 239 -19.29 25.96 6.43
C HIS A 239 -19.30 27.28 7.22
N ASN A 240 -19.15 27.22 8.55
CA ASN A 240 -19.19 28.40 9.43
C ASN A 240 -17.79 28.86 9.88
N ASP A 241 -16.73 28.32 9.29
CA ASP A 241 -15.36 28.74 9.62
C ASP A 241 -14.94 29.90 8.72
N LEU A 242 -14.41 30.97 9.31
CA LEU A 242 -13.91 32.13 8.56
C LEU A 242 -12.66 31.78 7.74
N ASN A 243 -11.90 30.76 8.14
CA ASN A 243 -10.71 30.33 7.41
C ASN A 243 -10.56 28.79 7.45
N PRO A 244 -11.43 28.05 6.74
CA PRO A 244 -11.49 26.59 6.81
C PRO A 244 -10.24 25.90 6.28
N LEU A 245 -9.39 26.63 5.54
CA LEU A 245 -8.16 26.12 4.94
C LEU A 245 -6.90 26.41 5.76
N ARG A 246 -6.97 27.33 6.74
CA ARG A 246 -5.80 27.69 7.57
C ARG A 246 -5.07 26.47 8.14
N PRO A 247 -5.74 25.45 8.72
CA PRO A 247 -5.04 24.30 9.28
C PRO A 247 -4.23 23.52 8.24
N ILE A 248 -4.77 23.34 7.04
CA ILE A 248 -4.05 22.59 5.99
C ILE A 248 -2.93 23.42 5.37
N LEU A 249 -3.12 24.72 5.19
CA LEU A 249 -2.10 25.61 4.61
C LEU A 249 -0.89 25.76 5.55
N GLU A 250 -1.12 25.97 6.85
CA GLU A 250 -0.05 26.02 7.85
C GLU A 250 0.64 24.66 7.99
N SER A 251 -0.11 23.55 7.91
CA SER A 251 0.47 22.21 7.88
C SER A 251 1.39 22.01 6.67
N LEU A 252 0.94 22.36 5.46
CA LEU A 252 1.77 22.25 4.26
C LEU A 252 3.02 23.14 4.32
N LYS A 253 2.92 24.31 4.95
CA LYS A 253 4.05 25.23 5.18
C LYS A 253 5.09 24.60 6.12
N ASP A 254 4.66 24.12 7.29
CA ASP A 254 5.54 23.46 8.27
C ASP A 254 6.17 22.20 7.68
N ILE A 255 5.40 21.40 6.92
CA ILE A 255 5.95 20.21 6.24
C ILE A 255 6.98 20.62 5.19
N ARG A 256 6.71 21.63 4.36
CA ARG A 256 7.68 22.10 3.35
C ARG A 256 8.98 22.57 3.99
N ALA A 257 8.89 23.35 5.06
CA ALA A 257 10.06 23.80 5.81
C ALA A 257 10.84 22.61 6.39
N TRP A 258 10.14 21.65 6.99
CA TRP A 258 10.77 20.46 7.53
C TRP A 258 11.42 19.59 6.46
N LEU A 259 10.75 19.36 5.33
CA LEU A 259 11.32 18.59 4.22
C LEU A 259 12.61 19.23 3.71
N ALA A 260 12.62 20.56 3.53
CA ALA A 260 13.80 21.29 3.10
C ALA A 260 14.99 21.14 4.08
N LEU A 261 14.75 21.24 5.38
CA LEU A 261 15.76 20.99 6.42
C LEU A 261 16.27 19.54 6.45
N ASN A 262 15.54 18.63 5.83
CA ASN A 262 15.84 17.20 5.78
C ASN A 262 16.20 16.72 4.37
N PHE A 263 16.59 17.65 3.48
CA PHE A 263 17.00 17.33 2.09
C PHE A 263 15.95 16.53 1.30
N LEU A 264 14.68 16.71 1.64
CA LEU A 264 13.53 16.17 0.91
C LEU A 264 12.80 17.33 0.22
N ASN A 265 12.08 17.03 -0.86
CA ASN A 265 11.28 18.03 -1.55
C ASN A 265 9.98 17.44 -2.09
N PHE A 266 8.93 18.26 -2.08
CA PHE A 266 7.68 17.92 -2.75
C PHE A 266 7.84 17.90 -4.26
N ASN A 267 7.08 17.02 -4.90
CA ASN A 267 6.89 17.02 -6.33
C ASN A 267 5.64 17.83 -6.67
N GLU A 268 5.79 19.15 -6.79
CA GLU A 268 4.67 20.07 -7.03
C GLU A 268 3.87 19.71 -8.30
N LYS A 269 4.53 19.15 -9.33
CA LYS A 269 3.89 18.70 -10.58
C LYS A 269 2.98 17.49 -10.39
N LYS A 270 3.22 16.68 -9.36
CA LYS A 270 2.43 15.50 -9.03
C LYS A 270 1.45 15.72 -7.89
N THR A 271 1.53 16.85 -7.18
CA THR A 271 0.56 17.21 -6.16
C THR A 271 -0.83 17.29 -6.79
N GLU A 272 -1.79 16.57 -6.24
CA GLU A 272 -3.19 16.58 -6.69
C GLU A 272 -4.11 16.92 -5.52
N VAL A 273 -5.12 17.73 -5.79
CA VAL A 273 -6.12 18.13 -4.79
C VAL A 273 -7.51 17.75 -5.29
N ILE A 274 -8.35 17.22 -4.40
CA ILE A 274 -9.74 16.92 -4.71
C ILE A 274 -10.64 17.30 -3.53
N ILE A 275 -11.83 17.78 -3.85
CA ILE A 275 -12.86 18.13 -2.87
C ILE A 275 -14.05 17.20 -3.06
N PHE A 276 -14.45 16.53 -1.99
CA PHE A 276 -15.63 15.67 -1.96
C PHE A 276 -16.75 16.34 -1.15
N GLY A 277 -18.02 16.05 -1.47
CA GLY A 277 -19.18 16.61 -0.77
C GLY A 277 -20.20 17.24 -1.72
N GLN A 278 -21.28 17.81 -1.18
CA GLN A 278 -22.29 18.49 -1.99
C GLN A 278 -21.74 19.83 -2.51
N SER A 279 -21.69 19.95 -3.84
CA SER A 279 -21.67 21.25 -4.51
C SER A 279 -23.09 21.82 -4.49
N GLY A 280 -23.48 22.49 -3.40
CA GLY A 280 -24.65 23.36 -3.44
C GLY A 280 -24.37 24.60 -4.31
N PRO A 281 -25.40 25.24 -4.90
CA PRO A 281 -25.22 26.52 -5.57
C PRO A 281 -24.90 27.58 -4.51
N GLY A 282 -23.63 27.99 -4.43
CA GLY A 282 -23.23 29.09 -3.52
C GLY A 282 -21.91 28.93 -2.78
N VAL A 283 -21.16 27.84 -2.95
CA VAL A 283 -19.75 27.81 -2.51
C VAL A 283 -18.88 27.82 -3.77
N PRO A 284 -18.45 29.01 -4.27
CA PRO A 284 -17.21 29.04 -5.05
C PRO A 284 -16.12 28.38 -4.20
N PRO A 285 -15.06 27.80 -4.79
CA PRO A 285 -13.89 27.45 -4.01
C PRO A 285 -13.43 28.73 -3.30
N SER A 286 -13.83 28.92 -2.03
CA SER A 286 -13.37 30.02 -1.20
C SER A 286 -11.86 29.93 -1.26
N ASP A 287 -11.24 30.95 -1.86
CA ASP A 287 -9.85 31.03 -2.28
C ASP A 287 -8.99 29.86 -1.77
N LEU A 288 -8.91 28.78 -2.57
CA LEU A 288 -7.99 27.66 -2.29
C LEU A 288 -6.53 28.12 -2.35
N GLY A 289 -6.30 29.40 -2.68
CA GLY A 289 -5.03 30.08 -2.73
C GLY A 289 -4.06 29.29 -3.58
N PRO A 290 -2.91 28.89 -3.02
CA PRO A 290 -1.87 28.17 -3.77
C PRO A 290 -2.31 26.77 -4.22
N LEU A 291 -3.37 26.20 -3.67
CA LEU A 291 -3.84 24.85 -4.02
C LEU A 291 -4.77 24.82 -5.24
N THR A 292 -5.26 25.97 -5.70
CA THR A 292 -6.26 26.09 -6.77
C THR A 292 -5.80 25.41 -8.07
N SER A 293 -4.53 25.57 -8.44
CA SER A 293 -3.96 24.99 -9.67
C SER A 293 -3.83 23.47 -9.62
N CYS A 294 -3.84 22.87 -8.43
CA CYS A 294 -3.72 21.42 -8.22
C CYS A 294 -5.07 20.70 -8.17
N VAL A 295 -6.19 21.42 -8.18
CA VAL A 295 -7.53 20.84 -8.04
C VAL A 295 -7.92 20.03 -9.27
N LYS A 296 -8.37 18.80 -9.05
CA LYS A 296 -8.86 17.89 -10.09
C LYS A 296 -10.21 17.31 -9.70
N SER A 297 -11.04 17.04 -10.71
CA SER A 297 -12.31 16.31 -10.52
C SER A 297 -12.10 14.80 -10.30
N ILE A 298 -10.94 14.29 -10.72
CA ILE A 298 -10.53 12.90 -10.58
C ILE A 298 -9.05 12.86 -10.21
N VAL A 299 -8.71 12.10 -9.17
CA VAL A 299 -7.32 11.89 -8.72
C VAL A 299 -6.99 10.40 -8.66
N THR A 300 -5.71 10.05 -8.72
CA THR A 300 -5.26 8.65 -8.54
C THR A 300 -4.54 8.49 -7.21
N ASN A 301 -5.15 7.75 -6.29
CA ASN A 301 -4.64 7.54 -4.94
C ASN A 301 -4.28 6.05 -4.73
N LEU A 302 -3.00 5.74 -4.51
CA LEU A 302 -2.45 4.37 -4.37
C LEU A 302 -2.95 3.39 -5.46
N GLY A 303 -3.06 3.88 -6.70
CA GLY A 303 -3.50 3.12 -7.86
C GLY A 303 -5.02 3.01 -8.04
N VAL A 304 -5.83 3.67 -7.21
CA VAL A 304 -7.30 3.72 -7.30
C VAL A 304 -7.74 5.13 -7.68
N LYS A 305 -8.64 5.27 -8.66
CA LYS A 305 -9.17 6.57 -9.06
C LYS A 305 -10.35 6.99 -8.19
N PHE A 306 -10.28 8.18 -7.61
CA PHE A 306 -11.38 8.80 -6.87
C PHE A 306 -11.96 9.96 -7.68
N ASP A 307 -13.29 10.01 -7.78
CA ASP A 307 -14.03 11.14 -8.34
C ASP A 307 -14.74 11.93 -7.23
N THR A 308 -15.01 13.22 -7.48
CA THR A 308 -15.67 14.12 -6.51
C THR A 308 -17.01 13.58 -6.00
N ALA A 309 -17.72 12.84 -6.85
CA ALA A 309 -19.00 12.22 -6.52
C ALA A 309 -18.86 10.84 -5.86
N LEU A 310 -17.65 10.35 -5.56
CA LEU A 310 -17.29 9.02 -5.03
C LEU A 310 -18.02 7.84 -5.72
N LYS A 311 -18.37 7.96 -7.01
CA LYS A 311 -19.09 6.92 -7.75
C LYS A 311 -18.20 5.75 -8.17
N MET A 312 -16.90 5.98 -8.32
CA MET A 312 -15.89 5.01 -8.78
C MET A 312 -16.04 4.56 -10.25
N ASP A 313 -16.91 5.20 -11.05
CA ASP A 313 -17.15 4.82 -12.45
C ASP A 313 -15.86 4.80 -13.27
N LYS A 314 -15.00 5.82 -13.13
CA LYS A 314 -13.73 5.94 -13.88
C LYS A 314 -12.72 4.88 -13.45
N GLN A 315 -12.73 4.47 -12.18
CA GLN A 315 -11.94 3.36 -11.68
C GLN A 315 -12.42 2.04 -12.30
N VAL A 316 -13.72 1.75 -12.22
CA VAL A 316 -14.34 0.56 -12.79
C VAL A 316 -14.07 0.46 -14.30
N ASN A 317 -14.28 1.56 -15.04
CA ASN A 317 -13.93 1.66 -16.46
C ASN A 317 -12.47 1.26 -16.75
N THR A 318 -11.53 1.73 -15.93
CA THR A 318 -10.10 1.45 -16.09
C THR A 318 -9.80 -0.03 -15.85
N VAL A 319 -10.36 -0.62 -14.79
CA VAL A 319 -10.21 -2.04 -14.46
C VAL A 319 -10.81 -2.92 -15.56
N VAL A 320 -12.03 -2.61 -16.01
CA VAL A 320 -12.73 -3.35 -17.06
C VAL A 320 -11.94 -3.34 -18.37
N ARG A 321 -11.51 -2.15 -18.84
CA ARG A 321 -10.73 -2.02 -20.08
C ARG A 321 -9.43 -2.81 -20.02
N LYS A 322 -8.67 -2.67 -18.94
CA LYS A 322 -7.40 -3.39 -18.76
C LYS A 322 -7.61 -4.91 -18.70
N SER A 323 -8.68 -5.36 -18.05
CA SER A 323 -8.97 -6.79 -17.90
C SER A 323 -9.41 -7.41 -19.23
N PHE A 324 -10.27 -6.75 -20.01
CA PHE A 324 -10.63 -7.23 -21.35
C PHE A 324 -9.45 -7.21 -22.32
N PHE A 325 -8.56 -6.22 -22.21
CA PHE A 325 -7.31 -6.24 -22.97
C PHE A 325 -6.51 -7.52 -22.68
N GLN A 326 -6.34 -7.87 -21.40
CA GLN A 326 -5.63 -9.10 -21.03
C GLN A 326 -6.37 -10.35 -21.49
N LEU A 327 -7.70 -10.43 -21.32
CA LEU A 327 -8.51 -11.55 -21.81
C LEU A 327 -8.34 -11.78 -23.32
N ARG A 328 -8.26 -10.71 -24.12
CA ARG A 328 -8.00 -10.80 -25.57
C ARG A 328 -6.60 -11.31 -25.89
N GLN A 329 -5.61 -11.01 -25.05
CA GLN A 329 -4.26 -11.56 -25.22
C GLN A 329 -4.23 -13.04 -24.82
N LEU A 330 -4.91 -13.40 -23.73
CA LEU A 330 -5.03 -14.79 -23.27
C LEU A 330 -5.80 -15.68 -24.25
N SER A 331 -6.83 -15.16 -24.90
CA SER A 331 -7.56 -15.94 -25.90
C SER A 331 -6.70 -16.34 -27.11
N LYS A 332 -5.66 -15.57 -27.44
CA LYS A 332 -4.72 -15.89 -28.53
C LYS A 332 -3.74 -16.99 -28.14
N VAL A 333 -3.34 -17.04 -26.86
CA VAL A 333 -2.39 -18.05 -26.37
C VAL A 333 -3.05 -19.31 -25.85
N LYS A 334 -4.37 -19.28 -25.61
CA LYS A 334 -5.17 -20.42 -25.14
C LYS A 334 -4.87 -21.74 -25.88
N PRO A 335 -4.72 -21.80 -27.21
CA PRO A 335 -4.41 -23.05 -27.91
C PRO A 335 -3.07 -23.68 -27.56
N PHE A 336 -2.15 -22.91 -26.97
CA PHE A 336 -0.76 -23.32 -26.71
C PHE A 336 -0.48 -23.61 -25.23
N ILE A 337 -1.49 -23.51 -24.35
CA ILE A 337 -1.31 -23.71 -22.90
C ILE A 337 -2.35 -24.67 -22.33
N SER A 338 -1.97 -25.38 -21.27
CA SER A 338 -2.88 -26.27 -20.55
C SER A 338 -4.03 -25.47 -19.90
N ILE A 339 -5.15 -26.14 -19.62
CA ILE A 339 -6.29 -25.53 -18.92
C ILE A 339 -5.86 -25.03 -17.53
N CYS A 340 -5.05 -25.82 -16.81
CA CYS A 340 -4.52 -25.47 -15.49
C CYS A 340 -3.66 -24.20 -15.53
N ASP A 341 -2.80 -24.07 -16.55
CA ASP A 341 -1.96 -22.88 -16.70
C ASP A 341 -2.78 -21.67 -17.16
N LEU A 342 -3.77 -21.88 -18.04
CA LEU A 342 -4.71 -20.83 -18.44
C LEU A 342 -5.46 -20.28 -17.22
N GLU A 343 -5.95 -21.14 -16.33
CA GLU A 343 -6.60 -20.73 -15.09
C GLU A 343 -5.66 -19.92 -14.20
N ARG A 344 -4.43 -20.39 -14.00
CA ARG A 344 -3.40 -19.68 -13.21
C ARG A 344 -3.12 -18.29 -13.77
N VAL A 345 -2.98 -18.18 -15.09
CA VAL A 345 -2.72 -16.92 -15.79
C VAL A 345 -3.96 -16.01 -15.76
N LEU A 346 -5.17 -16.54 -15.88
CA LEU A 346 -6.41 -15.79 -15.71
C LEU A 346 -6.53 -15.21 -14.31
N HIS A 347 -6.20 -15.99 -13.28
CA HIS A 347 -6.16 -15.47 -11.92
C HIS A 347 -5.10 -14.37 -11.77
N ALA A 348 -3.89 -14.61 -12.26
CA ALA A 348 -2.77 -13.67 -12.16
C ALA A 348 -3.03 -12.33 -12.88
N PHE A 349 -3.71 -12.33 -14.03
CA PHE A 349 -3.92 -11.12 -14.83
C PHE A 349 -5.34 -10.54 -14.75
N VAL A 350 -6.37 -11.31 -14.42
CA VAL A 350 -7.76 -10.83 -14.41
C VAL A 350 -8.30 -10.77 -13.00
N THR A 351 -8.28 -11.88 -12.27
CA THR A 351 -8.86 -11.93 -10.91
C THR A 351 -8.14 -10.99 -9.95
N THR A 352 -6.80 -10.94 -9.97
CA THR A 352 -6.02 -9.99 -9.15
C THR A 352 -6.39 -8.53 -9.40
N ARG A 353 -6.73 -8.16 -10.65
CA ARG A 353 -7.16 -6.80 -11.00
C ARG A 353 -8.57 -6.49 -10.48
N LEU A 354 -9.47 -7.47 -10.51
CA LEU A 354 -10.80 -7.35 -9.93
C LEU A 354 -10.77 -7.26 -8.41
N ASP A 355 -9.81 -7.93 -7.77
CA ASP A 355 -9.68 -8.00 -6.31
C ASP A 355 -8.81 -6.90 -5.68
N TYR A 356 -8.02 -6.18 -6.48
CA TYR A 356 -7.18 -5.09 -5.99
C TYR A 356 -8.04 -3.94 -5.45
N CYS A 357 -7.95 -3.68 -4.15
CA CYS A 357 -8.72 -2.67 -3.41
C CYS A 357 -10.24 -2.79 -3.60
N ASN A 358 -10.76 -4.01 -3.82
CA ASN A 358 -12.17 -4.23 -4.14
C ASN A 358 -13.12 -3.92 -2.96
N GLY A 359 -12.61 -3.85 -1.72
CA GLY A 359 -13.40 -3.38 -0.58
C GLY A 359 -13.98 -1.98 -0.78
N LEU A 360 -13.32 -1.11 -1.55
CA LEU A 360 -13.80 0.25 -1.86
C LEU A 360 -15.01 0.27 -2.81
N TYR A 361 -15.28 -0.83 -3.51
CA TYR A 361 -16.41 -0.97 -4.43
C TYR A 361 -17.73 -1.29 -3.72
N ILE A 362 -17.73 -1.40 -2.39
CA ILE A 362 -18.96 -1.61 -1.64
C ILE A 362 -19.94 -0.44 -1.87
N GLY A 363 -21.19 -0.77 -2.20
CA GLY A 363 -22.28 0.18 -2.44
C GLY A 363 -22.13 1.09 -3.67
N ILE A 364 -21.29 0.73 -4.64
CA ILE A 364 -21.34 1.34 -5.99
C ILE A 364 -22.65 0.96 -6.70
N ASP A 365 -22.96 1.65 -7.80
CA ASP A 365 -24.17 1.38 -8.57
C ASP A 365 -24.15 0.00 -9.25
N GLN A 366 -25.35 -0.53 -9.51
CA GLN A 366 -25.51 -1.86 -10.09
C GLN A 366 -24.96 -1.96 -11.51
N ALA A 367 -24.93 -0.87 -12.28
CA ALA A 367 -24.39 -0.90 -13.64
C ALA A 367 -22.87 -1.08 -13.59
N SER A 368 -22.16 -0.33 -12.74
CA SER A 368 -20.72 -0.50 -12.51
C SER A 368 -20.37 -1.90 -12.00
N LEU A 369 -21.14 -2.42 -11.04
CA LEU A 369 -20.94 -3.78 -10.52
C LEU A 369 -21.15 -4.85 -11.60
N SER A 370 -22.19 -4.69 -12.43
CA SER A 370 -22.48 -5.59 -13.55
C SER A 370 -21.36 -5.60 -14.58
N ARG A 371 -20.69 -4.47 -14.81
CA ARG A 371 -19.54 -4.38 -15.71
C ARG A 371 -18.32 -5.13 -15.20
N LEU A 372 -18.05 -5.10 -13.90
CA LEU A 372 -17.02 -5.94 -13.28
C LEU A 372 -17.41 -7.43 -13.37
N GLN A 373 -18.69 -7.76 -13.14
CA GLN A 373 -19.18 -9.14 -13.26
C GLN A 373 -19.01 -9.67 -14.69
N MET A 374 -19.25 -8.84 -15.71
CA MET A 374 -19.02 -9.23 -17.11
C MET A 374 -17.57 -9.65 -17.39
N VAL A 375 -16.59 -9.03 -16.74
CA VAL A 375 -15.17 -9.42 -16.86
C VAL A 375 -14.96 -10.83 -16.29
N GLN A 376 -15.47 -11.10 -15.08
CA GLN A 376 -15.35 -12.43 -14.48
C GLN A 376 -16.07 -13.49 -15.33
N ASN A 377 -17.26 -13.16 -15.84
CA ASN A 377 -18.04 -14.04 -16.71
C ASN A 377 -17.28 -14.36 -18.01
N ALA A 378 -16.62 -13.36 -18.61
CA ALA A 378 -15.79 -13.57 -19.79
C ALA A 378 -14.56 -14.43 -19.51
N ALA A 379 -13.93 -14.25 -18.34
CA ALA A 379 -12.82 -15.10 -17.90
C ALA A 379 -13.24 -16.56 -17.72
N ALA A 380 -14.36 -16.79 -17.04
CA ALA A 380 -14.89 -18.14 -16.81
C ALA A 380 -15.22 -18.83 -18.14
N ARG A 381 -15.92 -18.14 -19.04
CA ARG A 381 -16.22 -18.67 -20.39
C ARG A 381 -14.97 -18.96 -21.21
N LEU A 382 -13.94 -18.11 -21.11
CA LEU A 382 -12.68 -18.34 -21.81
C LEU A 382 -12.01 -19.63 -21.31
N LEU A 383 -12.04 -19.87 -20.00
CA LEU A 383 -11.48 -21.07 -19.38
C LEU A 383 -12.24 -22.34 -19.78
N THR A 384 -13.57 -22.33 -19.63
CA THR A 384 -14.42 -23.52 -19.83
C THR A 384 -14.84 -23.77 -21.28
N GLY A 385 -14.65 -22.79 -22.17
CA GLY A 385 -15.15 -22.88 -23.56
C GLY A 385 -16.67 -22.70 -23.68
N THR A 386 -17.35 -22.29 -22.62
CA THR A 386 -18.80 -22.08 -22.60
C THR A 386 -19.24 -20.99 -23.59
N ARG A 387 -20.36 -21.20 -24.30
CA ARG A 387 -20.86 -20.24 -25.31
C ARG A 387 -21.30 -18.93 -24.65
N LYS A 388 -21.29 -17.84 -25.44
CA LYS A 388 -21.61 -16.48 -24.98
C LYS A 388 -22.99 -16.35 -24.33
N ARG A 389 -23.98 -17.07 -24.84
CA ARG A 389 -25.39 -16.99 -24.39
C ARG A 389 -25.75 -17.99 -23.30
N GLU A 390 -24.86 -18.94 -23.00
CA GLU A 390 -25.11 -19.91 -21.93
C GLU A 390 -25.12 -19.21 -20.56
N HIS A 391 -25.97 -19.75 -19.69
CA HIS A 391 -26.17 -19.25 -18.34
C HIS A 391 -24.87 -19.38 -17.54
N ILE A 392 -24.41 -18.28 -16.95
CA ILE A 392 -23.07 -18.22 -16.36
C ILE A 392 -23.01 -18.76 -14.93
N THR A 393 -24.14 -18.78 -14.22
CA THR A 393 -24.17 -19.17 -12.80
C THR A 393 -23.70 -20.62 -12.57
N PRO A 394 -24.12 -21.64 -13.36
CA PRO A 394 -23.61 -23.00 -13.24
C PRO A 394 -22.09 -23.10 -13.49
N VAL A 395 -21.57 -22.30 -14.42
CA VAL A 395 -20.14 -22.25 -14.74
C VAL A 395 -19.34 -21.67 -13.58
N LEU A 396 -19.81 -20.57 -12.98
CA LEU A 396 -19.14 -20.01 -11.80
C LEU A 396 -19.21 -20.95 -10.61
N ALA A 397 -20.34 -21.66 -10.43
CA ALA A 397 -20.49 -22.65 -9.38
C ALA A 397 -19.53 -23.84 -9.57
N SER A 398 -19.42 -24.39 -10.79
CA SER A 398 -18.50 -25.51 -11.07
C SER A 398 -17.03 -25.14 -10.91
N LEU A 399 -16.68 -23.87 -11.16
CA LEU A 399 -15.35 -23.34 -10.91
C LEU A 399 -15.11 -22.95 -9.44
N HIS A 400 -16.13 -22.99 -8.58
CA HIS A 400 -16.11 -22.40 -7.23
C HIS A 400 -15.71 -20.91 -7.22
N TRP A 401 -16.11 -20.17 -8.25
CA TRP A 401 -15.82 -18.73 -8.39
C TRP A 401 -16.97 -17.88 -7.85
N LEU A 402 -16.76 -17.27 -6.67
CA LEU A 402 -17.70 -16.30 -6.11
C LEU A 402 -17.96 -15.13 -7.08
N PRO A 403 -19.23 -14.78 -7.37
CA PRO A 403 -19.59 -13.55 -8.08
C PRO A 403 -18.95 -12.29 -7.47
N VAL A 404 -18.65 -11.29 -8.29
CA VAL A 404 -17.89 -10.09 -7.91
C VAL A 404 -18.46 -9.39 -6.66
N HIS A 405 -19.79 -9.26 -6.56
CA HIS A 405 -20.42 -8.63 -5.41
C HIS A 405 -20.15 -9.40 -4.10
N PHE A 406 -20.22 -10.73 -4.13
CA PHE A 406 -19.85 -11.57 -2.99
C PHE A 406 -18.35 -11.52 -2.70
N ARG A 407 -17.48 -11.31 -3.71
CA ARG A 407 -16.04 -11.11 -3.46
C ARG A 407 -15.76 -9.82 -2.69
N ILE A 408 -16.52 -8.75 -2.96
CA ILE A 408 -16.43 -7.48 -2.21
C ILE A 408 -16.87 -7.72 -0.76
N HIS A 409 -18.01 -8.38 -0.54
CA HIS A 409 -18.49 -8.72 0.81
C HIS A 409 -17.48 -9.60 1.55
N PHE A 410 -16.98 -10.65 0.89
CA PHE A 410 -15.94 -11.54 1.39
C PHE A 410 -14.72 -10.74 1.84
N LYS A 411 -14.28 -9.75 1.05
CA LYS A 411 -13.13 -8.90 1.41
C LYS A 411 -13.38 -8.09 2.67
N ILE A 412 -14.52 -7.40 2.75
CA ILE A 412 -14.87 -6.56 3.90
C ILE A 412 -14.95 -7.40 5.18
N VAL A 413 -15.63 -8.54 5.11
CA VAL A 413 -15.79 -9.47 6.23
C VAL A 413 -14.45 -10.10 6.63
N LEU A 414 -13.60 -10.46 5.67
CA LEU A 414 -12.25 -10.95 5.93
C LEU A 414 -11.39 -9.91 6.65
N LEU A 415 -11.49 -8.64 6.27
CA LEU A 415 -10.80 -7.55 6.95
C LEU A 415 -11.36 -7.32 8.36
N ALA A 416 -12.69 -7.42 8.55
CA ALA A 416 -13.30 -7.37 9.87
C ALA A 416 -12.78 -8.49 10.78
N PHE A 417 -12.74 -9.74 10.29
CA PHE A 417 -12.13 -10.86 11.03
C PHE A 417 -10.69 -10.57 11.42
N LYS A 418 -9.88 -10.10 10.48
CA LYS A 418 -8.47 -9.76 10.73
C LYS A 418 -8.33 -8.68 11.79
N VAL A 419 -9.16 -7.64 11.73
CA VAL A 419 -9.20 -6.57 12.74
C VAL A 419 -9.50 -7.14 14.13
N LEU A 420 -10.53 -7.98 14.25
CA LEU A 420 -10.95 -8.52 15.55
C LEU A 420 -9.94 -9.49 16.17
N ASN A 421 -9.01 -10.02 15.37
CA ASN A 421 -7.98 -10.97 15.78
C ASN A 421 -6.56 -10.37 15.77
N GLY A 422 -6.40 -9.05 15.67
CA GLY A 422 -5.09 -8.40 15.69
C GLY A 422 -4.22 -8.65 14.44
N LEU A 423 -4.82 -9.10 13.35
CA LEU A 423 -4.17 -9.39 12.06
C LEU A 423 -4.34 -8.26 11.04
N ALA A 424 -4.61 -7.04 11.52
CA ALA A 424 -4.80 -5.84 10.72
C ALA A 424 -4.22 -4.61 11.43
N PRO A 425 -4.04 -3.48 10.72
CA PRO A 425 -3.52 -2.25 11.31
C PRO A 425 -4.40 -1.71 12.44
N SER A 426 -3.76 -1.10 13.45
CA SER A 426 -4.44 -0.53 14.61
C SER A 426 -5.45 0.56 14.24
N TYR A 427 -5.19 1.36 13.21
CA TYR A 427 -6.12 2.39 12.72
C TYR A 427 -7.44 1.83 12.13
N LEU A 428 -7.47 0.57 11.69
CA LEU A 428 -8.74 -0.09 11.32
C LEU A 428 -9.39 -0.74 12.54
N SER A 429 -8.58 -1.19 13.49
CA SER A 429 -9.07 -1.75 14.75
C SER A 429 -9.86 -0.74 15.56
N GLY A 430 -9.44 0.52 15.55
CA GLY A 430 -10.21 1.63 16.15
C GLY A 430 -11.57 1.93 15.48
N LEU A 431 -11.89 1.32 14.33
CA LEU A 431 -13.17 1.57 13.63
C LEU A 431 -14.27 0.55 13.95
N LEU A 432 -13.92 -0.59 14.55
CA LEU A 432 -14.87 -1.67 14.84
C LEU A 432 -14.96 -1.86 16.35
N HIS A 433 -16.17 -1.75 16.89
CA HIS A 433 -16.43 -1.91 18.32
C HIS A 433 -17.36 -3.10 18.54
N ARG A 434 -17.06 -3.90 19.57
CA ARG A 434 -17.95 -4.97 20.01
C ARG A 434 -19.26 -4.37 20.51
N TYR A 435 -20.37 -5.02 20.21
CA TYR A 435 -21.66 -4.63 20.73
C TYR A 435 -21.76 -5.02 22.20
N THR A 436 -21.98 -4.04 23.07
CA THR A 436 -22.24 -4.26 24.50
C THR A 436 -23.71 -3.97 24.77
N PRO A 437 -24.55 -4.98 25.10
CA PRO A 437 -25.95 -4.75 25.40
C PRO A 437 -26.10 -4.03 26.76
N GLN A 438 -27.11 -3.17 26.90
CA GLN A 438 -27.39 -2.46 28.16
C GLN A 438 -27.90 -3.37 29.29
N ARG A 439 -28.37 -4.59 28.94
CA ARG A 439 -28.80 -5.63 29.87
C ARG A 439 -28.27 -6.97 29.36
N SER A 440 -28.03 -7.94 30.24
CA SER A 440 -27.65 -9.29 29.82
C SER A 440 -28.79 -9.93 29.03
N LEU A 441 -28.63 -10.02 27.71
CA LEU A 441 -29.58 -10.63 26.78
C LEU A 441 -29.00 -11.95 26.26
N ARG A 442 -29.85 -12.86 25.77
CA ARG A 442 -29.41 -14.10 25.08
C ARG A 442 -28.49 -13.86 23.87
N SER A 443 -28.38 -12.62 23.40
CA SER A 443 -27.47 -12.20 22.32
C SER A 443 -26.08 -11.75 22.79
N SER A 444 -25.78 -11.74 24.09
CA SER A 444 -24.47 -11.37 24.66
C SER A 444 -23.33 -12.22 24.09
N ASP A 445 -23.60 -13.50 23.82
CA ASP A 445 -22.58 -14.49 23.44
C ASP A 445 -22.40 -14.59 21.92
N GLN A 446 -23.06 -13.72 21.14
CA GLN A 446 -23.07 -13.81 19.69
C GLN A 446 -21.88 -13.14 19.00
N SER A 447 -20.95 -12.50 19.72
CA SER A 447 -19.81 -11.78 19.11
C SER A 447 -20.24 -10.78 18.02
N LEU A 448 -21.26 -9.98 18.34
CA LEU A 448 -21.79 -8.93 17.48
C LEU A 448 -20.93 -7.66 17.52
N LEU A 449 -20.96 -6.90 16.43
CA LEU A 449 -20.37 -5.57 16.34
C LEU A 449 -21.43 -4.48 16.46
N ALA A 450 -21.09 -3.36 17.09
CA ALA A 450 -21.93 -2.18 17.09
C ALA A 450 -22.02 -1.62 15.66
N VAL A 451 -23.23 -1.30 15.22
CA VAL A 451 -23.49 -0.71 13.89
C VAL A 451 -23.76 0.78 14.08
N PRO A 452 -22.86 1.68 13.67
CA PRO A 452 -23.12 3.11 13.71
C PRO A 452 -24.28 3.49 12.77
N MET A 453 -24.98 4.57 13.11
CA MET A 453 -25.99 5.15 12.24
C MET A 453 -25.34 5.91 11.07
N SER A 454 -25.95 5.80 9.90
CA SER A 454 -25.57 6.47 8.66
C SER A 454 -26.81 7.09 8.02
N ARG A 455 -26.65 8.20 7.30
CA ARG A 455 -27.76 8.97 6.71
C ARG A 455 -28.00 8.64 5.24
N LEU A 456 -26.93 8.48 4.46
CA LEU A 456 -26.99 8.36 3.01
C LEU A 456 -26.47 6.99 2.53
N LYS A 457 -27.31 6.31 1.75
CA LYS A 457 -27.02 4.99 1.16
C LYS A 457 -25.75 4.93 0.30
N HIS A 458 -25.46 6.01 -0.43
CA HIS A 458 -24.30 6.10 -1.32
C HIS A 458 -23.07 6.77 -0.67
N ARG A 459 -23.16 7.13 0.62
CA ARG A 459 -22.07 7.70 1.42
C ARG A 459 -21.83 6.87 2.69
N GLY A 460 -22.45 7.20 3.82
CA GLY A 460 -22.16 6.62 5.12
C GLY A 460 -22.33 5.11 5.17
N ASP A 461 -23.33 4.56 4.46
CA ASP A 461 -23.55 3.11 4.35
C ASP A 461 -22.38 2.33 3.74
N ARG A 462 -21.49 3.02 3.01
CA ARG A 462 -20.30 2.43 2.38
C ARG A 462 -19.06 2.55 3.28
N ALA A 463 -19.11 3.36 4.33
CA ALA A 463 -17.98 3.56 5.22
C ALA A 463 -17.64 2.24 5.93
N PHE A 464 -16.36 1.91 6.05
CA PHE A 464 -15.92 0.64 6.62
C PHE A 464 -16.48 0.41 8.03
N THR A 465 -16.49 1.44 8.88
CA THR A 465 -17.06 1.39 10.23
C THR A 465 -18.56 1.05 10.27
N VAL A 466 -19.29 1.28 9.17
CA VAL A 466 -20.73 0.99 9.07
C VAL A 466 -20.97 -0.35 8.39
N VAL A 467 -20.37 -0.56 7.22
CA VAL A 467 -20.68 -1.73 6.39
C VAL A 467 -20.06 -3.02 6.92
N ALA A 468 -18.88 -2.96 7.54
CA ALA A 468 -18.25 -4.15 8.09
C ALA A 468 -19.06 -4.76 9.24
N PRO A 469 -19.53 -3.99 10.25
CA PRO A 469 -20.47 -4.49 11.26
C PRO A 469 -21.78 -5.03 10.66
N LYS A 470 -22.37 -4.32 9.68
CA LYS A 470 -23.62 -4.76 9.02
C LYS A 470 -23.46 -6.13 8.35
N LEU A 471 -22.33 -6.38 7.68
CA LEU A 471 -22.07 -7.66 7.04
C LEU A 471 -21.66 -8.73 8.06
N TRP A 472 -20.83 -8.38 9.04
CA TRP A 472 -20.40 -9.29 10.10
C TRP A 472 -21.57 -9.85 10.91
N ASN A 473 -22.50 -8.99 11.32
CA ASN A 473 -23.65 -9.39 12.14
C ASN A 473 -24.65 -10.28 11.39
N LYS A 474 -24.59 -10.33 10.06
CA LYS A 474 -25.40 -11.24 9.23
C LYS A 474 -24.80 -12.65 9.15
N LEU A 475 -23.57 -12.85 9.60
CA LEU A 475 -22.92 -14.16 9.54
C LEU A 475 -23.47 -15.08 10.64
N PRO A 476 -23.65 -16.38 10.32
CA PRO A 476 -23.89 -17.40 11.33
C PRO A 476 -22.83 -17.37 12.43
N LEU A 477 -23.23 -17.70 13.66
CA LEU A 477 -22.34 -17.65 14.82
C LEU A 477 -21.12 -18.57 14.64
N HIS A 478 -21.30 -19.78 14.10
CA HIS A 478 -20.19 -20.72 13.88
C HIS A 478 -19.11 -20.18 12.93
N ILE A 479 -19.47 -19.32 11.97
CA ILE A 479 -18.49 -18.66 11.09
C ILE A 479 -17.75 -17.56 11.84
N ARG A 480 -18.46 -16.76 12.66
CA ARG A 480 -17.86 -15.69 13.46
C ARG A 480 -16.88 -16.22 14.51
N LEU A 481 -17.15 -17.41 15.05
CA LEU A 481 -16.31 -18.09 16.03
C LEU A 481 -15.21 -18.97 15.41
N ALA A 482 -14.96 -18.86 14.10
CA ALA A 482 -13.88 -19.62 13.46
C ALA A 482 -12.53 -19.33 14.15
N PRO A 483 -11.76 -20.37 14.53
CA PRO A 483 -10.57 -20.20 15.37
C PRO A 483 -9.36 -19.65 14.59
N THR A 484 -9.34 -19.86 13.26
CA THR A 484 -8.22 -19.44 12.41
C THR A 484 -8.71 -18.69 11.18
N LEU A 485 -7.83 -17.85 10.63
CA LEU A 485 -8.08 -17.13 9.38
C LEU A 485 -8.35 -18.08 8.19
N GLU A 486 -7.71 -19.25 8.17
CA GLU A 486 -7.87 -20.24 7.10
C GLU A 486 -9.24 -20.91 7.16
N MET A 487 -9.66 -21.36 8.35
CA MET A 487 -11.00 -21.90 8.56
C MET A 487 -12.07 -20.85 8.23
N PHE A 488 -11.89 -19.61 8.69
CA PHE A 488 -12.81 -18.52 8.39
C PHE A 488 -12.98 -18.30 6.88
N LYS A 489 -11.87 -18.27 6.12
CA LYS A 489 -11.92 -18.13 4.65
C LYS A 489 -12.65 -19.28 3.97
N SER A 490 -12.48 -20.50 4.48
CA SER A 490 -13.15 -21.67 3.93
C SER A 490 -14.65 -21.61 4.19
N LEU A 491 -15.05 -21.38 5.45
CA LEU A 491 -16.45 -21.29 5.86
C LEU A 491 -17.20 -20.13 5.19
N LEU A 492 -16.51 -19.04 4.84
CA LEU A 492 -17.13 -17.89 4.19
C LEU A 492 -17.34 -18.09 2.68
N LYS A 493 -16.71 -19.11 2.07
CA LYS A 493 -16.87 -19.45 0.64
C LYS A 493 -17.89 -20.54 0.39
N THR A 494 -18.15 -21.38 1.40
CA THR A 494 -19.20 -22.40 1.44
C THR A 494 -20.52 -21.77 1.85
#